data_AF-R7FZD6-F1
#
_entry.id   AF-R7FZD6-F1
#
_cell.length_a   1.000
_cell.length_b   1.000
_cell.length_c   1.000
_cell.angle_alpha   90.00
_cell.angle_beta   90.00
_cell.angle_gamma   90.00
#
_symmetry.space_group_name_H-M   'P 1'
#
loop_
_entity.id
_entity.type
_entity.pdbx_description
1 polymer ?
#
loop_
_entity_poly.entity_id
_entity_poly.type
_entity_poly.pdbx_seq_one_letter_code
_entity_poly.pdbx_strand_id
1 'polypeptide(L)'
;MKNFFAFIGAIVFIAALVLVGIYLYNKYAKTAVGEFEIVYAYEKMVESSSIDNKQMYVKKYKGKSPENIVIPEKAKDQNGTERMVKGIRARAFANNKNLKTIEIPSGIIYFEGYIFKGCDNLETIILKTDDIIKYSSFDTAFEGVDLAKVTFIVESEDVKETLLRNYPQANIQIR
;
A
#
# COMPACT_ATOMS: atom_id res chain seq x y z
N MET A 1 -55.64 -2.38 5.03
CA MET A 1 -55.02 -1.06 5.32
C MET A 1 -54.11 -1.06 6.55
N LYS A 2 -54.51 -1.53 7.74
CA LYS A 2 -53.66 -1.51 8.96
C LYS A 2 -52.28 -2.19 8.80
N ASN A 3 -52.22 -3.33 8.12
CA ASN A 3 -50.96 -4.07 7.92
C ASN A 3 -49.97 -3.36 6.97
N PHE A 4 -50.48 -2.51 6.08
CA PHE A 4 -49.66 -1.76 5.12
C PHE A 4 -48.93 -0.59 5.81
N PHE A 5 -49.61 0.12 6.71
CA PHE A 5 -49.00 1.19 7.51
C PHE A 5 -47.98 0.67 8.53
N ALA A 6 -48.23 -0.51 9.12
CA ALA A 6 -47.27 -1.17 9.99
C ALA A 6 -45.97 -1.56 9.24
N PHE A 7 -46.11 -2.01 7.99
CA PHE A 7 -44.98 -2.36 7.14
C PHE A 7 -44.13 -1.15 6.75
N ILE A 8 -44.76 -0.04 6.35
CA ILE A 8 -44.07 1.22 6.06
C ILE A 8 -43.38 1.76 7.33
N GLY A 9 -44.05 1.72 8.48
CA GLY A 9 -43.47 2.16 9.75
C GLY A 9 -42.20 1.37 10.12
N ALA A 10 -42.21 0.06 9.91
CA ALA A 10 -41.04 -0.80 10.14
C ALA A 10 -39.87 -0.45 9.20
N ILE A 11 -40.14 -0.21 7.91
CA ILE A 11 -39.10 0.19 6.94
C ILE A 11 -38.46 1.53 7.33
N VAL A 12 -39.28 2.52 7.68
CA VAL A 12 -38.79 3.85 8.09
C VAL A 12 -37.95 3.75 9.37
N PHE A 13 -38.37 2.92 10.33
CA PHE A 13 -37.62 2.69 11.56
C PHE A 13 -36.26 2.00 11.29
N ILE A 14 -36.24 0.98 10.44
CA ILE A 14 -34.98 0.31 10.03
C ILE A 14 -34.06 1.30 9.31
N ALA A 15 -34.58 2.10 8.38
CA ALA A 15 -33.80 3.12 7.69
C ALA A 15 -33.21 4.15 8.67
N ALA A 16 -33.98 4.58 9.68
CA ALA A 16 -33.49 5.48 10.72
C ALA A 16 -32.37 4.84 11.56
N LEU A 17 -32.49 3.57 11.94
CA LEU A 17 -31.43 2.85 12.66
C LEU A 17 -30.14 2.73 11.82
N VAL A 18 -30.27 2.45 10.52
CA VAL A 18 -29.12 2.40 9.60
C VAL A 18 -28.43 3.77 9.52
N LEU A 19 -29.21 4.86 9.36
CA LEU A 19 -28.66 6.22 9.30
C LEU A 19 -27.98 6.63 10.60
N VAL A 20 -28.57 6.31 11.76
CA VAL A 20 -27.95 6.55 13.07
C VAL A 20 -26.66 5.75 13.23
N GLY A 21 -26.66 4.49 12.80
CA GLY A 21 -25.45 3.65 12.80
C GLY A 21 -24.33 4.24 11.95
N ILE A 22 -24.63 4.70 10.73
CA ILE A 22 -23.67 5.36 9.85
C ILE A 22 -23.14 6.66 10.49
N TYR A 23 -24.02 7.46 11.10
CA TYR A 23 -23.62 8.70 11.80
C TYR A 23 -22.66 8.41 12.96
N LEU A 24 -23.02 7.45 13.83
CA LEU A 24 -22.18 7.08 14.98
C LEU A 24 -20.84 6.49 14.54
N TYR A 25 -20.82 5.65 13.51
CA TYR A 25 -19.61 5.11 12.92
C TYR A 25 -18.68 6.23 12.42
N ASN A 26 -19.22 7.18 11.64
CA ASN A 26 -18.43 8.29 11.09
C ASN A 26 -17.93 9.26 12.17
N LYS A 27 -18.71 9.48 13.24
CA LYS A 27 -18.36 10.46 14.29
C LYS A 27 -17.39 9.91 15.34
N TYR A 28 -17.50 8.64 15.70
CA TYR A 28 -16.78 8.07 16.85
C TYR A 28 -15.81 6.95 16.47
N ALA A 29 -16.23 5.99 15.63
CA ALA A 29 -15.40 4.81 15.32
C ALA A 29 -14.32 5.14 14.27
N LYS A 30 -14.69 5.87 13.22
CA LYS A 30 -13.79 6.29 12.13
C LYS A 30 -12.66 7.21 12.63
N THR A 31 -13.01 8.13 13.52
CA THR A 31 -12.08 9.06 14.18
C THR A 31 -11.12 8.38 15.16
N ALA A 32 -11.52 7.25 15.77
CA ALA A 32 -10.67 6.51 16.71
C ALA A 32 -9.61 5.63 16.03
N VAL A 33 -9.91 5.06 14.85
CA VAL A 33 -8.96 4.18 14.12
C VAL A 33 -8.15 4.95 13.06
N GLY A 34 -8.66 6.10 12.61
CA GLY A 34 -8.06 6.92 11.56
C GLY A 34 -8.32 6.37 10.15
N GLU A 35 -8.57 7.26 9.19
CA GLU A 35 -8.62 6.89 7.77
C GLU A 35 -7.26 6.39 7.30
N PHE A 36 -7.26 5.47 6.34
CA PHE A 36 -6.03 5.02 5.70
C PHE A 36 -5.34 6.19 5.00
N GLU A 37 -4.06 6.36 5.28
CA GLU A 37 -3.22 7.37 4.64
C GLU A 37 -1.84 6.78 4.35
N ILE A 38 -1.37 6.91 3.10
CA ILE A 38 0.04 6.72 2.77
C ILE A 38 0.76 8.02 3.09
N VAL A 39 1.78 7.95 3.96
CA VAL A 39 2.58 9.08 4.38
C VAL A 39 3.85 9.13 3.55
N TYR A 40 4.07 10.26 2.89
CA TYR A 40 5.23 10.49 2.04
C TYR A 40 6.29 11.36 2.72
N ALA A 41 7.51 11.31 2.22
CA ALA A 41 8.59 12.20 2.62
C ALA A 41 9.41 12.65 1.40
N TYR A 42 9.70 13.96 1.35
CA TYR A 42 10.60 14.55 0.35
C TYR A 42 11.96 14.86 0.98
N GLU A 43 12.87 13.89 0.89
CA GLU A 43 14.13 13.86 1.64
C GLU A 43 15.26 13.25 0.79
N LYS A 44 16.50 13.32 1.26
CA LYS A 44 17.67 12.79 0.54
C LYS A 44 17.67 11.26 0.52
N MET A 45 18.20 10.67 -0.55
CA MET A 45 18.31 9.22 -0.68
C MET A 45 19.27 8.62 0.37
N VAL A 46 20.40 9.28 0.60
CA VAL A 46 21.41 8.91 1.61
C VAL A 46 21.64 10.13 2.49
N GLU A 47 21.48 9.98 3.81
CA GLU A 47 21.60 11.10 4.76
C GLU A 47 22.96 11.81 4.70
N SER A 48 24.01 11.10 4.28
CA SER A 48 25.38 11.62 4.14
C SER A 48 25.72 12.21 2.76
N SER A 49 24.77 12.32 1.81
CA SER A 49 25.09 12.85 0.47
C SER A 49 25.22 14.38 0.45
N SER A 50 26.38 14.86 -0.03
CA SER A 50 26.62 16.30 -0.28
C SER A 50 25.78 16.87 -1.44
N ILE A 51 25.18 16.01 -2.25
CA ILE A 51 24.32 16.37 -3.38
C ILE A 51 22.88 16.57 -2.88
N ASP A 52 22.23 17.68 -3.24
CA ASP A 52 20.79 17.91 -3.02
C ASP A 52 19.99 17.12 -4.06
N ASN A 53 19.77 15.83 -3.78
CA ASN A 53 19.07 14.89 -4.65
C ASN A 53 17.76 14.39 -4.01
N LYS A 54 17.02 15.28 -3.34
CA LYS A 54 15.77 14.88 -2.67
C LYS A 54 14.82 14.21 -3.65
N GLN A 55 14.24 13.10 -3.21
CA GLN A 55 13.20 12.40 -3.96
C GLN A 55 12.00 12.18 -3.04
N MET A 56 10.85 11.88 -3.64
CA MET A 56 9.66 11.53 -2.88
C MET A 56 9.66 10.03 -2.58
N TYR A 57 9.45 9.69 -1.31
CA TYR A 57 9.40 8.31 -0.83
C TYR A 57 8.09 8.01 -0.11
N VAL A 58 7.60 6.79 -0.23
CA VAL A 58 6.64 6.24 0.72
C VAL A 58 7.37 5.96 2.03
N LYS A 59 6.99 6.67 3.10
CA LYS A 59 7.65 6.57 4.41
C LYS A 59 6.99 5.54 5.32
N LYS A 60 5.65 5.57 5.37
CA LYS A 60 4.82 4.66 6.17
C LYS A 60 3.36 4.76 5.74
N TYR A 61 2.49 3.93 6.30
CA TYR A 61 1.05 4.17 6.30
C TYR A 61 0.53 4.47 7.73
N LYS A 62 -0.68 5.01 7.81
CA LYS A 62 -1.45 5.23 9.04
C LYS A 62 -2.90 4.78 8.84
N GLY A 63 -3.62 4.64 9.94
CA GLY A 63 -5.05 4.31 9.95
C GLY A 63 -5.35 2.84 9.65
N LYS A 64 -6.64 2.54 9.47
CA LYS A 64 -7.09 1.20 9.10
C LYS A 64 -6.73 0.89 7.64
N SER A 65 -5.71 0.07 7.41
CA SER A 65 -5.32 -0.33 6.05
C SER A 65 -6.47 -1.00 5.31
N PRO A 66 -6.71 -0.68 4.02
CA PRO A 66 -7.53 -1.52 3.15
C PRO A 66 -6.82 -2.84 2.84
N GLU A 67 -7.54 -3.77 2.21
CA GLU A 67 -6.95 -5.02 1.70
C GLU A 67 -6.12 -4.78 0.43
N ASN A 68 -6.48 -3.76 -0.36
CA ASN A 68 -5.81 -3.43 -1.61
C ASN A 68 -5.24 -2.01 -1.52
N ILE A 69 -3.93 -1.88 -1.74
CA ILE A 69 -3.23 -0.59 -1.77
C ILE A 69 -2.70 -0.35 -3.18
N VAL A 70 -2.95 0.84 -3.70
CA VAL A 70 -2.28 1.36 -4.91
C VAL A 70 -1.42 2.53 -4.48
N ILE A 71 -0.11 2.43 -4.71
CA ILE A 71 0.79 3.57 -4.48
C ILE A 71 0.66 4.50 -5.71
N PRO A 72 0.27 5.77 -5.53
CA PRO A 72 0.20 6.70 -6.65
C PRO A 72 1.60 7.04 -7.17
N GLU A 73 1.71 7.27 -8.48
CA GLU A 73 2.95 7.71 -9.14
C GLU A 73 3.49 9.03 -8.59
N LYS A 74 2.60 9.87 -8.07
CA LYS A 74 2.91 11.20 -7.56
C LYS A 74 2.29 11.44 -6.20
N ALA A 75 2.98 12.23 -5.39
CA ALA A 75 2.47 12.75 -4.13
C ALA A 75 2.86 14.21 -3.95
N LYS A 76 2.09 14.93 -3.12
CA LYS A 76 2.41 16.31 -2.75
C LYS A 76 3.42 16.32 -1.61
N ASP A 77 4.42 17.18 -1.71
CA ASP A 77 5.32 17.47 -0.59
C ASP A 77 4.67 18.42 0.43
N GLN A 78 5.41 18.77 1.48
CA GLN A 78 4.94 19.70 2.51
C GLN A 78 4.56 21.11 2.00
N ASN A 79 4.99 21.47 0.79
CA ASN A 79 4.67 22.74 0.13
C ASN A 79 3.51 22.60 -0.86
N GLY A 80 2.88 21.43 -0.94
CA GLY A 80 1.81 21.13 -1.89
C GLY A 80 2.29 20.88 -3.32
N THR A 81 3.61 20.85 -3.56
CA THR A 81 4.19 20.59 -4.88
C THR A 81 4.10 19.11 -5.20
N GLU A 82 3.55 18.77 -6.37
CA GLU A 82 3.43 17.40 -6.83
C GLU A 82 4.79 16.86 -7.32
N ARG A 83 5.20 15.67 -6.84
CA ARG A 83 6.48 15.04 -7.15
C ARG A 83 6.31 13.56 -7.45
N MET A 84 7.12 13.04 -8.38
CA MET A 84 7.19 11.61 -8.68
C MET A 84 7.68 10.84 -7.45
N VAL A 85 6.95 9.82 -7.04
CA VAL A 85 7.36 8.87 -6.01
C VAL A 85 8.42 7.95 -6.62
N LYS A 86 9.60 7.91 -6.01
CA LYS A 86 10.76 7.17 -6.52
C LYS A 86 11.15 5.96 -5.68
N GLY A 87 10.66 5.87 -4.44
CA GLY A 87 11.05 4.78 -3.56
C GLY A 87 10.11 4.51 -2.39
N ILE A 88 10.41 3.42 -1.69
CA ILE A 88 9.70 2.97 -0.49
C ILE A 88 10.74 2.76 0.60
N ARG A 89 10.58 3.47 1.72
CA ARG A 89 11.47 3.40 2.88
C ARG A 89 11.32 2.08 3.64
N ALA A 90 12.33 1.78 4.45
CA ALA A 90 12.40 0.57 5.25
C ALA A 90 11.16 0.46 6.14
N ARG A 91 10.55 -0.72 6.15
CA ARG A 91 9.36 -1.03 6.96
C ARG A 91 8.13 -0.14 6.69
N ALA A 92 8.04 0.53 5.54
CA ALA A 92 6.92 1.41 5.24
C ALA A 92 5.54 0.74 5.35
N PHE A 93 5.46 -0.55 5.03
CA PHE A 93 4.24 -1.37 5.15
C PHE A 93 4.38 -2.51 6.18
N ALA A 94 5.37 -2.47 7.07
CA ALA A 94 5.61 -3.56 8.01
C ALA A 94 4.41 -3.77 8.95
N ASN A 95 4.15 -5.03 9.27
CA ASN A 95 3.05 -5.53 10.09
C ASN A 95 1.65 -5.15 9.57
N ASN A 96 1.50 -4.85 8.28
CA ASN A 96 0.20 -4.62 7.70
C ASN A 96 -0.58 -5.93 7.51
N LYS A 97 -1.22 -6.38 8.59
CA LYS A 97 -1.98 -7.64 8.61
C LYS A 97 -3.25 -7.62 7.75
N ASN A 98 -3.72 -6.45 7.30
CA ASN A 98 -4.91 -6.40 6.44
C ASN A 98 -4.58 -6.43 4.95
N LEU A 99 -3.34 -6.07 4.58
CA LEU A 99 -2.90 -5.97 3.19
C LEU A 99 -2.88 -7.35 2.51
N LYS A 100 -3.61 -7.46 1.40
CA LYS A 100 -3.63 -8.62 0.49
C LYS A 100 -2.99 -8.33 -0.86
N THR A 101 -3.25 -7.14 -1.41
CA THR A 101 -2.69 -6.74 -2.70
C THR A 101 -2.04 -5.37 -2.61
N ILE A 102 -0.84 -5.24 -3.17
CA ILE A 102 -0.20 -3.94 -3.37
C ILE A 102 0.23 -3.74 -4.82
N GLU A 103 -0.10 -2.57 -5.37
CA GLU A 103 0.36 -2.11 -6.66
C GLU A 103 1.43 -1.03 -6.48
N ILE A 104 2.61 -1.31 -7.06
CA ILE A 104 3.78 -0.46 -7.02
C ILE A 104 4.00 0.10 -8.44
N PRO A 105 3.86 1.43 -8.65
CA PRO A 105 3.93 2.05 -9.97
C PRO A 105 5.35 2.04 -10.54
N SER A 106 5.46 2.21 -11.86
CA SER A 106 6.71 2.13 -12.64
C SER A 106 7.81 3.07 -12.16
N GLY A 107 7.45 4.25 -11.64
CA GLY A 107 8.39 5.26 -11.18
C GLY A 107 9.19 4.88 -9.92
N ILE A 108 8.78 3.83 -9.19
CA ILE A 108 9.42 3.38 -7.95
C ILE A 108 10.54 2.40 -8.28
N ILE A 109 11.77 2.89 -8.12
CA ILE A 109 13.01 2.15 -8.42
C ILE A 109 13.87 1.91 -7.17
N TYR A 110 13.55 2.56 -6.04
CA TYR A 110 14.30 2.44 -4.78
C TYR A 110 13.50 1.69 -3.72
N PHE A 111 14.01 0.53 -3.30
CA PHE A 111 13.43 -0.32 -2.26
C PHE A 111 14.42 -0.48 -1.12
N GLU A 112 14.01 -0.12 0.09
CA GLU A 112 14.77 -0.42 1.31
C GLU A 112 14.34 -1.75 1.93
N GLY A 113 15.06 -2.21 2.95
CA GLY A 113 14.79 -3.51 3.58
C GLY A 113 13.48 -3.57 4.38
N TYR A 114 12.92 -4.77 4.47
CA TYR A 114 11.78 -5.11 5.34
C TYR A 114 10.49 -4.35 5.05
N ILE A 115 10.28 -3.86 3.83
CA ILE A 115 9.11 -3.04 3.47
C ILE A 115 7.80 -3.75 3.88
N PHE A 116 7.71 -5.06 3.62
CA PHE A 116 6.52 -5.87 3.86
C PHE A 116 6.65 -6.85 5.04
N LYS A 117 7.66 -6.68 5.91
CA LYS A 117 7.90 -7.60 7.02
C LYS A 117 6.63 -7.78 7.87
N GLY A 118 6.16 -9.02 8.03
CA GLY A 118 4.97 -9.34 8.82
C GLY A 118 3.64 -8.97 8.16
N CYS A 119 3.58 -8.81 6.83
CA CYS A 119 2.32 -8.74 6.09
C CYS A 119 1.78 -10.16 5.80
N ASP A 120 1.24 -10.82 6.81
CA ASP A 120 0.93 -12.27 6.75
C ASP A 120 -0.19 -12.64 5.77
N ASN A 121 -1.02 -11.67 5.40
CA ASN A 121 -2.13 -11.85 4.46
C ASN A 121 -1.80 -11.37 3.04
N LEU A 122 -0.55 -10.98 2.78
CA LEU A 122 -0.15 -10.54 1.45
C LEU A 122 -0.21 -11.72 0.46
N GLU A 123 -0.93 -11.54 -0.63
CA GLU A 123 -1.20 -12.56 -1.65
C GLU A 123 -0.69 -12.11 -3.02
N THR A 124 -0.77 -10.81 -3.34
CA THR A 124 -0.40 -10.28 -4.66
C THR A 124 0.47 -9.03 -4.55
N ILE A 125 1.55 -9.00 -5.31
CA ILE A 125 2.37 -7.80 -5.52
C ILE A 125 2.40 -7.51 -7.01
N ILE A 126 1.92 -6.34 -7.40
CA ILE A 126 1.96 -5.87 -8.78
C ILE A 126 3.12 -4.87 -8.89
N LEU A 127 4.15 -5.21 -9.66
CA LEU A 127 5.27 -4.33 -9.97
C LEU A 127 5.11 -3.83 -11.41
N LYS A 128 4.76 -2.55 -11.57
CA LYS A 128 4.58 -1.92 -12.89
C LYS A 128 5.87 -1.39 -13.51
N THR A 129 7.01 -1.67 -12.90
CA THR A 129 8.30 -1.21 -13.43
C THR A 129 8.77 -2.15 -14.51
N ASP A 130 9.36 -1.60 -15.56
CA ASP A 130 10.13 -2.27 -16.59
C ASP A 130 11.65 -2.01 -16.45
N ASP A 131 12.05 -1.14 -15.52
CA ASP A 131 13.44 -0.71 -15.31
C ASP A 131 14.16 -1.57 -14.25
N ILE A 132 15.49 -1.51 -14.29
CA ILE A 132 16.36 -2.21 -13.34
C ILE A 132 16.10 -1.65 -11.93
N ILE A 133 15.68 -2.54 -11.03
CA ILE A 133 15.57 -2.24 -9.60
C ILE A 133 17.00 -2.05 -9.06
N LYS A 134 17.42 -0.79 -8.95
CA LYS A 134 18.80 -0.43 -8.58
C LYS A 134 18.94 -0.36 -7.05
N TYR A 135 19.98 -1.02 -6.54
CA TYR A 135 20.56 -0.98 -5.18
C TYR A 135 20.21 -2.08 -4.17
N SER A 136 21.11 -2.17 -3.19
CA SER A 136 21.54 -3.29 -2.33
C SER A 136 20.58 -3.72 -1.21
N SER A 137 19.30 -3.41 -1.29
CA SER A 137 18.32 -3.84 -0.28
C SER A 137 17.07 -4.46 -0.88
N PHE A 138 17.02 -4.63 -2.21
CA PHE A 138 15.92 -5.34 -2.84
C PHE A 138 15.84 -6.79 -2.37
N ASP A 139 16.96 -7.42 -2.03
CA ASP A 139 17.10 -8.75 -1.44
C ASP A 139 16.43 -8.89 -0.06
N THR A 140 16.26 -7.78 0.66
CA THR A 140 15.62 -7.75 1.98
C THR A 140 14.24 -7.10 1.98
N ALA A 141 13.80 -6.52 0.85
CA ALA A 141 12.50 -5.84 0.74
C ALA A 141 11.32 -6.73 1.15
N PHE A 142 11.40 -8.03 0.80
CA PHE A 142 10.39 -9.05 1.11
C PHE A 142 10.85 -10.03 2.20
N GLU A 143 11.90 -9.71 2.96
CA GLU A 143 12.36 -10.58 4.05
C GLU A 143 11.27 -10.74 5.13
N GLY A 144 10.98 -11.99 5.48
CA GLY A 144 9.92 -12.34 6.42
C GLY A 144 8.51 -12.38 5.82
N VAL A 145 8.38 -12.30 4.49
CA VAL A 145 7.15 -12.62 3.75
C VAL A 145 7.19 -14.08 3.31
N ASP A 146 6.08 -14.79 3.45
CA ASP A 146 5.92 -16.16 2.93
C ASP A 146 5.70 -16.12 1.41
N LEU A 147 6.80 -15.98 0.66
CA LEU A 147 6.78 -15.81 -0.79
C LEU A 147 6.21 -17.01 -1.56
N ALA A 148 6.08 -18.18 -0.92
CA ALA A 148 5.39 -19.33 -1.54
C ALA A 148 3.88 -19.10 -1.70
N LYS A 149 3.30 -18.15 -0.95
CA LYS A 149 1.88 -17.76 -1.04
C LYS A 149 1.65 -16.50 -1.87
N VAL A 150 2.72 -15.78 -2.22
CA VAL A 150 2.64 -14.50 -2.91
C VAL A 150 2.85 -14.68 -4.39
N THR A 151 1.96 -14.10 -5.20
CA THR A 151 2.11 -13.99 -6.64
C THR A 151 2.60 -12.60 -7.00
N PHE A 152 3.75 -12.51 -7.67
CA PHE A 152 4.20 -11.30 -8.32
C PHE A 152 3.58 -11.20 -9.70
N ILE A 153 2.99 -10.06 -10.03
CA ILE A 153 2.58 -9.69 -11.38
C ILE A 153 3.55 -8.61 -11.86
N VAL A 154 4.25 -8.88 -12.96
CA VAL A 154 5.26 -7.98 -13.53
C VAL A 154 5.00 -7.71 -15.00
N GLU A 155 5.53 -6.60 -15.51
CA GLU A 155 5.31 -6.16 -16.90
C GLU A 155 6.51 -6.49 -17.83
N SER A 156 7.64 -6.97 -17.28
CA SER A 156 8.88 -7.22 -18.03
C SER A 156 9.57 -8.53 -17.62
N GLU A 157 10.14 -9.24 -18.61
CA GLU A 157 10.94 -10.45 -18.38
C GLU A 157 12.21 -10.14 -17.58
N ASP A 158 12.85 -8.98 -17.82
CA ASP A 158 14.06 -8.56 -17.07
C ASP A 158 13.77 -8.39 -15.57
N VAL A 159 12.58 -7.89 -15.24
CA VAL A 159 12.12 -7.74 -13.85
C VAL A 159 11.82 -9.09 -13.22
N LYS A 160 11.21 -10.00 -13.98
CA LYS A 160 11.02 -11.40 -13.55
C LYS A 160 12.36 -12.09 -13.28
N GLU A 161 13.33 -11.99 -14.18
CA GLU A 161 14.67 -12.58 -13.98
C GLU A 161 15.36 -12.00 -12.74
N THR A 162 15.24 -10.69 -12.54
CA THR A 162 15.76 -10.00 -11.34
C THR A 162 15.10 -10.51 -10.07
N LEU A 163 13.78 -10.68 -10.07
CA LEU A 163 13.03 -11.26 -8.95
C LEU A 163 13.50 -12.69 -8.65
N LEU A 164 13.59 -13.57 -9.66
CA LEU A 164 13.99 -14.97 -9.48
C LEU A 164 15.43 -15.12 -8.98
N ARG A 165 16.31 -14.18 -9.35
CA ARG A 165 17.69 -14.17 -8.84
C ARG A 165 17.77 -13.90 -7.34
N ASN A 166 16.90 -13.03 -6.82
CA ASN A 166 16.87 -12.65 -5.41
C ASN A 166 15.93 -13.55 -4.58
N TYR A 167 14.87 -14.05 -5.22
CA TYR A 167 13.78 -14.81 -4.60
C TYR A 167 13.41 -16.03 -5.47
N PRO A 168 14.24 -17.08 -5.51
CA PRO A 168 14.04 -18.23 -6.40
C PRO A 168 12.72 -18.97 -6.20
N GLN A 169 12.14 -18.89 -5.00
CA GLN A 169 10.85 -19.49 -4.64
C GLN A 169 9.61 -18.65 -5.01
N ALA A 170 9.79 -17.44 -5.57
CA ALA A 170 8.68 -16.56 -5.87
C ALA A 170 7.81 -17.10 -7.02
N ASN A 171 6.49 -17.05 -6.84
CA ASN A 171 5.55 -17.27 -7.94
C ASN A 171 5.40 -15.98 -8.76
N ILE A 172 5.64 -16.02 -10.07
CA ILE A 172 5.66 -14.83 -10.93
C ILE A 172 4.83 -15.04 -12.19
N GLN A 173 3.98 -14.06 -12.50
CA GLN A 173 3.19 -13.96 -13.73
C GLN A 173 3.59 -12.70 -14.50
N ILE A 174 3.67 -12.80 -15.82
CA ILE A 174 3.87 -11.66 -16.70
C ILE A 174 2.53 -11.24 -17.28
N ARG A 175 2.29 -9.93 -17.39
CA ARG A 175 1.06 -9.39 -17.94
C ARG A 175 1.29 -8.24 -18.92
#